data_AF-A0A6P6VFG8-F1
#
_entry.id   AF-A0A6P6VFG8-F1
#
_cell.length_a   1.000
_cell.length_b   1.000
_cell.length_c   1.000
_cell.angle_alpha   90.00
_cell.angle_beta   90.00
_cell.angle_gamma   90.00
#
_symmetry.space_group_name_H-M   'P 1'
#
loop_
_entity.id
_entity.type
_entity.pdbx_description
1 polymer ?
#
loop_
_entity_poly.entity_id
_entity_poly.type
_entity_poly.pdbx_seq_one_letter_code
_entity_poly.pdbx_strand_id
1 'polypeptide(L)'
;MSSAAASFKFHAMTEKLGICKALLVSGLLLWVIFVLFFKDPRCSNSKSFPLLRTETASSSNSTSTDTPSPTTLKHIAFGLQSSEKTYHFRRAYIEAWWRPKKTKGYVYLDRPPTGNLLPWSRKSPPYRINDDLSKLFQVVRPKDPVMPRMVHGILELFREEHEGVRWIVMGDDDTIFFVDNLVDVLSKYDHTKYFYIGYPSEFVLSNYWYSFNQAFGGSGIILSYPLAKALVQDMDRCLKTYASLSADLMTMRCLADIGADLTPQKGFHQIDLRGDLSVSCHLILKI
;
A
#
# COMPACT_ATOMS: atom_id res chain seq x y z
N MET A 1 -62.64 36.66 -18.48
CA MET A 1 -62.12 35.46 -17.78
C MET A 1 -60.58 35.44 -17.77
N SER A 2 -59.91 36.41 -17.13
CA SER A 2 -58.44 36.52 -17.15
C SER A 2 -57.78 36.74 -15.77
N SER A 3 -58.54 37.12 -14.73
CA SER A 3 -57.99 37.44 -13.40
C SER A 3 -57.68 36.19 -12.52
N ALA A 4 -58.48 35.13 -12.61
CA ALA A 4 -58.34 33.95 -11.73
C ALA A 4 -57.07 33.11 -12.01
N ALA A 5 -56.63 33.02 -13.27
CA ALA A 5 -55.46 32.21 -13.65
C ALA A 5 -54.12 32.82 -13.21
N ALA A 6 -54.04 34.15 -13.11
CA ALA A 6 -52.85 34.85 -12.64
C ALA A 6 -52.69 34.73 -11.10
N SER A 7 -53.79 34.83 -10.36
CA SER A 7 -53.80 34.68 -8.89
C SER A 7 -53.38 33.26 -8.46
N PHE A 8 -53.86 32.22 -9.15
CA PHE A 8 -53.51 30.83 -8.84
C PHE A 8 -52.03 30.51 -9.13
N LYS A 9 -51.47 31.05 -10.22
CA LYS A 9 -50.04 30.91 -10.55
C LYS A 9 -49.14 31.63 -9.55
N PHE A 10 -49.56 32.81 -9.06
CA PHE A 10 -48.78 33.55 -8.07
C PHE A 10 -48.76 32.81 -6.73
N HIS A 11 -49.90 32.28 -6.27
CA HIS A 11 -50.01 31.53 -5.01
C HIS A 11 -49.16 30.26 -5.00
N ALA A 12 -49.17 29.48 -6.09
CA ALA A 12 -48.34 28.28 -6.23
C ALA A 12 -46.83 28.58 -6.28
N MET A 13 -46.44 29.78 -6.75
CA MET A 13 -45.04 30.21 -6.81
C MET A 13 -44.52 30.64 -5.44
N THR A 14 -45.34 31.36 -4.64
CA THR A 14 -45.02 31.70 -3.25
C THR A 14 -44.96 30.48 -2.34
N GLU A 15 -45.82 29.49 -2.56
CA GLU A 15 -45.84 28.24 -1.78
C GLU A 15 -44.58 27.39 -2.05
N LYS A 16 -44.17 27.23 -3.32
CA LYS A 16 -42.91 26.56 -3.69
C LYS A 16 -41.68 27.29 -3.15
N LEU A 17 -41.68 28.62 -3.13
CA LEU A 17 -40.57 29.41 -2.57
C LEU A 17 -40.47 29.25 -1.04
N GLY A 18 -41.60 29.09 -0.36
CA GLY A 18 -41.66 28.78 1.08
C GLY A 18 -41.05 27.41 1.41
N ILE A 19 -41.38 26.39 0.61
CA ILE A 19 -40.84 25.03 0.77
C ILE A 19 -39.32 25.00 0.52
N CYS A 20 -38.83 25.68 -0.52
CA CYS A 20 -37.38 25.77 -0.78
C CYS A 20 -36.62 26.48 0.35
N LYS A 21 -37.19 27.56 0.92
CA LYS A 21 -36.60 28.25 2.07
C LYS A 21 -36.59 27.35 3.31
N ALA A 22 -37.66 26.60 3.56
CA ALA A 22 -37.73 25.67 4.69
C ALA A 22 -36.70 24.53 4.56
N LEU A 23 -36.49 23.99 3.36
CA LEU A 23 -35.48 22.95 3.10
C LEU A 23 -34.05 23.48 3.28
N LEU A 24 -33.76 24.71 2.83
CA LEU A 24 -32.46 25.34 3.02
C LEU A 24 -32.17 25.60 4.51
N VAL A 25 -33.17 26.08 5.26
CA VAL A 25 -33.02 26.32 6.70
C VAL A 25 -32.84 25.00 7.46
N SER A 26 -33.61 23.96 7.11
CA SER A 26 -33.47 22.62 7.69
C SER A 26 -32.09 22.02 7.40
N GLY A 27 -31.60 22.13 6.15
CA GLY A 27 -30.26 21.67 5.78
C GLY A 27 -29.15 22.42 6.53
N LEU A 28 -29.29 23.74 6.69
CA LEU A 28 -28.34 24.55 7.47
C LEU A 28 -28.35 24.15 8.96
N LEU A 29 -29.54 23.90 9.52
CA LEU A 29 -29.69 23.48 10.92
C LEU A 29 -29.06 22.11 11.16
N LEU A 30 -29.30 21.15 10.26
CA LEU A 30 -28.68 19.82 10.30
C LEU A 30 -27.16 19.88 10.15
N TRP A 31 -26.65 20.77 9.29
CA TRP A 31 -25.21 20.99 9.14
C TRP A 31 -24.59 21.60 10.41
N VAL A 32 -25.24 22.58 11.03
CA VAL A 32 -24.79 23.18 12.30
C VAL A 32 -24.81 22.14 13.43
N ILE A 33 -25.87 21.34 13.55
CA ILE A 33 -25.94 20.23 14.51
C ILE A 33 -24.81 19.24 14.25
N PHE A 34 -24.56 18.87 13.00
CA PHE A 34 -23.45 17.99 12.65
C PHE A 34 -22.09 18.56 13.08
N VAL A 35 -21.83 19.85 12.82
CA VAL A 35 -20.59 20.53 13.24
C VAL A 35 -20.47 20.63 14.77
N LEU A 36 -21.57 20.80 15.50
CA LEU A 36 -21.56 20.93 16.95
C LEU A 36 -21.43 19.57 17.68
N PHE A 37 -22.03 18.51 17.15
CA PHE A 37 -22.01 17.17 17.77
C PHE A 37 -20.85 16.29 17.29
N PHE A 38 -20.34 16.50 16.06
CA PHE A 38 -19.25 15.69 15.48
C PHE A 38 -17.91 16.44 15.37
N LYS A 39 -17.78 17.67 15.89
CA LYS A 39 -16.46 18.19 16.27
C LYS A 39 -15.97 17.45 17.50
N ASP A 40 -15.30 16.33 17.27
CA ASP A 40 -14.60 15.56 18.29
C ASP A 40 -13.59 16.49 19.02
N PRO A 41 -13.71 16.73 20.34
CA PRO A 41 -12.75 17.55 21.09
C PRO A 41 -11.38 16.88 21.24
N ARG A 42 -11.17 15.67 20.69
CA ARG A 42 -9.95 14.87 20.90
C ARG A 42 -8.86 15.09 19.85
N CYS A 43 -8.79 16.29 19.28
CA CYS A 43 -7.61 16.75 18.55
C CYS A 43 -7.17 18.12 19.06
N SER A 44 -6.76 18.16 20.31
CA SER A 44 -5.82 19.17 20.80
C SER A 44 -5.06 18.62 22.00
N ASN A 45 -3.74 18.81 21.99
CA ASN A 45 -2.74 18.41 23.00
C ASN A 45 -2.17 16.98 22.92
N SER A 46 -1.24 16.77 21.99
CA SER A 46 -0.08 15.91 22.25
C SER A 46 0.88 16.66 23.18
N LYS A 47 0.63 16.62 24.49
CA LYS A 47 1.67 16.94 25.48
C LYS A 47 2.49 15.68 25.71
N SER A 48 3.76 15.77 25.31
CA SER A 48 4.93 15.09 25.88
C SER A 48 4.64 14.03 26.96
N PHE A 49 4.83 12.76 26.60
CA PHE A 49 4.94 11.67 27.58
C PHE A 49 6.35 11.67 28.17
N PRO A 50 6.52 11.57 29.51
CA PRO A 50 7.83 11.34 30.10
C PRO A 50 8.27 9.91 29.82
N LEU A 51 9.50 9.79 29.30
CA LEU A 51 10.25 8.56 29.16
C LEU A 51 10.44 7.91 30.54
N LEU A 52 9.69 6.85 30.84
CA LEU A 52 9.96 6.02 32.01
C LEU A 52 11.13 5.10 31.68
N ARG A 53 12.34 5.50 32.09
CA ARG A 53 13.54 4.68 32.05
C ARG A 53 13.48 3.69 33.19
N THR A 54 13.07 2.46 32.90
CA THR A 54 13.24 1.34 33.83
C THR A 54 14.65 0.79 33.60
N GLU A 55 15.57 1.13 34.50
CA GLU A 55 16.81 0.38 34.64
C GLU A 55 16.47 -0.97 35.27
N THR A 56 16.73 -2.05 34.55
CA THR A 56 16.76 -3.39 35.13
C THR A 56 18.14 -3.97 34.91
N ALA A 57 18.72 -4.42 36.02
CA ALA A 57 20.10 -4.79 36.20
C ALA A 57 20.59 -5.89 35.25
N SER A 58 21.85 -5.75 34.87
CA SER A 58 22.67 -6.77 34.22
C SER A 58 22.78 -8.03 35.09
N SER A 59 22.37 -9.17 34.53
CA SER A 59 22.85 -10.48 34.94
C SER A 59 23.54 -11.10 33.73
N SER A 60 24.86 -11.11 33.78
CA SER A 60 25.74 -11.75 32.81
C SER A 60 25.75 -13.26 33.05
N ASN A 61 24.98 -13.99 32.24
CA ASN A 61 25.23 -15.42 32.01
C ASN A 61 25.54 -15.60 30.52
N SER A 62 26.84 -15.71 30.23
CA SER A 62 27.37 -16.06 28.92
C SER A 62 27.10 -17.53 28.63
N THR A 63 25.90 -17.82 28.14
CA THR A 63 25.66 -18.98 27.29
C THR A 63 25.63 -18.45 25.87
N SER A 64 26.51 -18.94 25.00
CA SER A 64 26.50 -18.67 23.57
C SER A 64 25.24 -19.28 22.95
N THR A 65 24.10 -18.64 23.17
CA THR A 65 22.95 -18.77 22.31
C THR A 65 23.28 -18.00 21.04
N ASP A 66 23.36 -18.69 19.90
CA ASP A 66 23.32 -18.09 18.57
C ASP A 66 22.08 -17.21 18.49
N THR A 67 22.20 -15.99 18.96
CA THR A 67 21.12 -15.03 18.95
C THR A 67 21.15 -14.49 17.53
N PRO A 68 20.11 -14.73 16.71
CA PRO A 68 20.13 -14.30 15.32
C PRO A 68 20.46 -12.81 15.27
N SER A 69 21.47 -12.43 14.49
CA SER A 69 21.88 -11.02 14.42
C SER A 69 20.67 -10.14 14.13
N PRO A 70 20.51 -8.94 14.72
CA PRO A 70 19.33 -8.11 14.51
C PRO A 70 19.00 -7.86 13.03
N THR A 71 17.71 -7.75 12.71
CA THR A 71 17.29 -7.31 11.37
C THR A 71 17.78 -5.89 11.13
N THR A 72 18.34 -5.65 9.95
CA THR A 72 18.90 -4.36 9.51
C THR A 72 18.56 -4.19 8.04
N LEU A 73 18.76 -2.99 7.49
CA LEU A 73 18.37 -2.66 6.12
C LEU A 73 18.94 -3.60 5.06
N LYS A 74 20.14 -4.17 5.27
CA LYS A 74 20.78 -5.12 4.34
C LYS A 74 20.01 -6.45 4.18
N HIS A 75 19.11 -6.76 5.12
CA HIS A 75 18.30 -7.97 5.11
C HIS A 75 16.94 -7.76 4.41
N ILE A 76 16.67 -6.57 3.88
CA ILE A 76 15.39 -6.21 3.26
C ILE A 76 15.64 -5.93 1.78
N ALA A 77 14.90 -6.60 0.91
CA ALA A 77 14.94 -6.40 -0.54
C ALA A 77 13.62 -5.78 -1.03
N PHE A 78 13.72 -4.75 -1.86
CA PHE A 78 12.57 -3.98 -2.37
C PHE A 78 12.30 -4.25 -3.85
N GLY A 79 11.04 -4.51 -4.20
CA GLY A 79 10.57 -4.73 -5.56
C GLY A 79 9.52 -3.69 -5.88
N LEU A 80 9.89 -2.71 -6.70
CA LEU A 80 9.04 -1.58 -7.01
C LEU A 80 8.43 -1.78 -8.39
N GLN A 81 7.12 -1.94 -8.46
CA GLN A 81 6.39 -2.13 -9.72
C GLN A 81 6.16 -0.77 -10.39
N SER A 82 6.53 -0.67 -11.66
CA SER A 82 6.42 0.56 -12.42
C SER A 82 6.21 0.28 -13.91
N SER A 83 6.00 1.34 -14.68
CA SER A 83 6.09 1.31 -16.13
C SER A 83 7.07 2.37 -16.59
N GLU A 84 7.71 2.15 -17.74
CA GLU A 84 8.57 3.14 -18.36
C GLU A 84 7.81 4.47 -18.53
N LYS A 85 6.51 4.40 -18.87
CA LYS A 85 5.64 5.57 -19.06
C LYS A 85 5.41 6.39 -17.78
N THR A 86 5.19 5.73 -16.63
CA THR A 86 4.85 6.41 -15.37
C THR A 86 6.09 6.83 -14.58
N TYR A 87 7.18 6.08 -14.71
CA TYR A 87 8.40 6.29 -13.92
C TYR A 87 9.00 7.69 -14.12
N HIS A 88 8.87 8.28 -15.32
CA HIS A 88 9.28 9.66 -15.62
C HIS A 88 8.77 10.68 -14.60
N PHE A 89 7.51 10.51 -14.20
CA PHE A 89 6.80 11.44 -13.32
C PHE A 89 6.88 11.03 -11.86
N ARG A 90 7.14 9.74 -11.58
CA ARG A 90 7.08 9.15 -10.25
C ARG A 90 8.43 8.85 -9.61
N ARG A 91 9.54 8.90 -10.36
CA ARG A 91 10.89 8.63 -9.82
C ARG A 91 11.21 9.43 -8.55
N ALA A 92 10.68 10.65 -8.42
CA ALA A 92 10.94 11.50 -7.28
C ALA A 92 10.44 10.89 -5.95
N TYR A 93 9.34 10.13 -5.97
CA TYR A 93 8.85 9.42 -4.78
C TYR A 93 9.85 8.36 -4.32
N ILE A 94 10.37 7.58 -5.26
CA ILE A 94 11.35 6.54 -4.96
C ILE A 94 12.69 7.15 -4.51
N GLU A 95 13.19 8.16 -5.24
CA GLU A 95 14.46 8.83 -4.92
C GLU A 95 14.41 9.57 -3.56
N ALA A 96 13.22 9.88 -3.03
CA ALA A 96 13.08 10.55 -1.74
C ALA A 96 13.45 9.65 -0.55
N TRP A 97 13.28 8.33 -0.66
CA TRP A 97 13.56 7.40 0.44
C TRP A 97 14.64 6.37 0.11
N TRP A 98 14.90 6.10 -1.17
CA TRP A 98 15.94 5.16 -1.58
C TRP A 98 17.31 5.64 -1.11
N ARG A 99 18.13 4.71 -0.59
CA ARG A 99 19.47 5.00 -0.09
C ARG A 99 20.50 4.28 -0.94
N PRO A 100 21.09 4.95 -1.96
CA PRO A 100 22.06 4.32 -2.86
C PRO A 100 23.16 3.58 -2.09
N LYS A 101 23.48 2.36 -2.53
CA LYS A 101 24.46 1.44 -1.91
C LYS A 101 24.11 0.93 -0.50
N LYS A 102 22.95 1.31 0.07
CA LYS A 102 22.48 0.82 1.38
C LYS A 102 21.21 -0.02 1.25
N THR A 103 20.24 0.42 0.46
CA THR A 103 19.05 -0.37 0.10
C THR A 103 19.39 -1.35 -1.01
N LYS A 104 18.69 -2.49 -1.02
CA LYS A 104 18.80 -3.55 -2.04
C LYS A 104 17.45 -3.74 -2.74
N GLY A 105 17.48 -4.08 -4.03
CA GLY A 105 16.27 -4.24 -4.82
C GLY A 105 16.24 -3.42 -6.11
N TYR A 106 15.09 -3.46 -6.78
CA TYR A 106 14.94 -3.04 -8.18
C TYR A 106 13.62 -2.34 -8.45
N VAL A 107 13.63 -1.49 -9.48
CA VAL A 107 12.40 -1.05 -10.16
C VAL A 107 12.16 -1.97 -11.35
N TYR A 108 10.99 -2.60 -11.42
CA TYR A 108 10.58 -3.41 -12.55
C TYR A 108 9.81 -2.54 -13.55
N LEU A 109 10.26 -2.54 -14.80
CA LEU A 109 9.67 -1.80 -15.90
C LEU A 109 9.09 -2.77 -16.94
N ASP A 110 8.01 -2.33 -17.59
CA ASP A 110 7.36 -3.06 -18.68
C ASP A 110 8.20 -3.10 -19.97
N ARG A 111 9.14 -2.17 -20.14
CA ARG A 111 10.05 -2.07 -21.30
C ARG A 111 11.31 -1.26 -20.97
N PRO A 112 12.37 -1.34 -21.80
CA PRO A 112 13.59 -0.56 -21.60
C PRO A 112 13.32 0.95 -21.48
N PRO A 113 13.96 1.66 -20.52
CA PRO A 113 13.79 3.09 -20.35
C PRO A 113 14.29 3.86 -21.56
N THR A 114 13.57 4.93 -21.92
CA THR A 114 13.93 5.79 -23.06
C THR A 114 13.95 7.27 -22.67
N GLY A 115 14.45 8.12 -23.57
CA GLY A 115 14.41 9.58 -23.40
C GLY A 115 15.09 10.08 -22.12
N ASN A 116 14.39 10.89 -21.34
CA ASN A 116 14.85 11.55 -20.12
C ASN A 116 14.96 10.62 -18.88
N LEU A 117 14.70 9.32 -19.03
CA LEU A 117 15.15 8.32 -18.04
C LEU A 117 16.61 7.94 -18.22
N LEU A 118 17.22 8.30 -19.36
CA LEU A 118 18.62 8.04 -19.65
C LEU A 118 19.46 9.35 -19.59
N PRO A 119 20.66 9.31 -18.98
CA PRO A 119 21.23 8.18 -18.25
C PRO A 119 20.44 7.86 -16.97
N TRP A 120 20.38 6.58 -16.60
CA TRP A 120 19.63 6.14 -15.41
C TRP A 120 20.16 6.84 -14.15
N SER A 121 19.24 7.34 -13.34
CA SER A 121 19.59 8.10 -12.14
C SER A 121 20.33 7.21 -11.14
N ARG A 122 21.49 7.69 -10.66
CA ARG A 122 22.24 7.01 -9.58
C ARG A 122 21.54 7.10 -8.22
N LYS A 123 20.51 7.96 -8.10
CA LYS A 123 19.67 8.08 -6.91
C LYS A 123 18.51 7.08 -6.93
N SER A 124 18.18 6.53 -8.08
CA SER A 124 17.18 5.48 -8.23
C SER A 124 17.76 4.10 -7.92
N PRO A 125 16.93 3.12 -7.53
CA PRO A 125 17.28 1.71 -7.59
C PRO A 125 17.68 1.33 -9.03
N PRO A 126 18.53 0.32 -9.23
CA PRO A 126 18.71 -0.28 -10.55
C PRO A 126 17.36 -0.78 -11.10
N TYR A 127 17.19 -0.73 -12.42
CA TYR A 127 15.98 -1.25 -13.05
C TYR A 127 16.16 -2.68 -13.60
N ARG A 128 15.04 -3.34 -13.79
CA ARG A 128 14.86 -4.61 -14.50
C ARG A 128 13.70 -4.51 -15.47
N ILE A 129 13.70 -5.35 -16.49
CA ILE A 129 12.57 -5.49 -17.39
C ILE A 129 11.82 -6.74 -16.96
N ASN A 130 10.50 -6.62 -16.78
CA ASN A 130 9.70 -7.77 -16.40
C ASN A 130 9.85 -8.93 -17.37
N ASP A 131 9.84 -10.15 -16.83
CA ASP A 131 9.86 -11.37 -17.63
C ASP A 131 8.65 -11.44 -18.61
N ASP A 132 8.85 -12.09 -19.74
CA ASP A 132 7.79 -12.30 -20.73
C ASP A 132 6.83 -13.44 -20.28
N LEU A 133 5.61 -13.05 -19.92
CA LEU A 133 4.54 -13.95 -19.53
C LEU A 133 3.59 -14.34 -20.67
N SER A 134 3.94 -14.05 -21.94
CA SER A 134 3.07 -14.30 -23.10
C SER A 134 2.57 -15.75 -23.19
N LYS A 135 3.42 -16.74 -22.88
CA LYS A 135 3.02 -18.17 -22.87
C LYS A 135 1.96 -18.47 -21.81
N LEU A 136 2.11 -17.91 -20.62
CA LEU A 136 1.12 -18.06 -19.55
C LEU A 136 -0.20 -17.40 -19.94
N PHE A 137 -0.14 -16.20 -20.53
CA PHE A 137 -1.32 -15.43 -20.93
C PHE A 137 -2.12 -16.07 -22.08
N GLN A 138 -1.50 -16.89 -22.93
CA GLN A 138 -2.22 -17.72 -23.90
C GLN A 138 -3.15 -18.75 -23.23
N VAL A 139 -2.76 -19.24 -22.05
CA VAL A 139 -3.52 -20.22 -21.26
C VAL A 139 -4.56 -19.53 -20.37
N VAL A 140 -4.12 -18.56 -19.55
CA VAL A 140 -4.96 -17.99 -18.49
C VAL A 140 -5.83 -16.82 -18.95
N ARG A 141 -5.45 -16.15 -20.05
CA ARG A 141 -6.17 -15.03 -20.69
C ARG A 141 -6.69 -14.00 -19.68
N PRO A 142 -5.78 -13.34 -18.92
CA PRO A 142 -6.19 -12.40 -17.89
C PRO A 142 -6.90 -11.20 -18.52
N LYS A 143 -7.90 -10.63 -17.83
CA LYS A 143 -8.58 -9.42 -18.28
C LYS A 143 -7.62 -8.23 -18.37
N ASP A 144 -6.70 -8.15 -17.41
CA ASP A 144 -5.64 -7.16 -17.35
C ASP A 144 -4.30 -7.90 -17.11
N PRO A 145 -3.39 -7.92 -18.09
CA PRO A 145 -2.10 -8.60 -17.97
C PRO A 145 -1.14 -7.92 -16.97
N VAL A 146 -1.41 -6.68 -16.54
CA VAL A 146 -0.60 -5.99 -15.53
C VAL A 146 -0.75 -6.68 -14.17
N MET A 147 -1.97 -7.13 -13.82
CA MET A 147 -2.24 -7.73 -12.52
C MET A 147 -1.37 -8.97 -12.22
N PRO A 148 -1.36 -10.02 -13.05
CA PRO A 148 -0.48 -11.18 -12.82
C PRO A 148 1.01 -10.83 -12.96
N ARG A 149 1.38 -9.81 -13.74
CA ARG A 149 2.77 -9.35 -13.85
C ARG A 149 3.27 -8.73 -12.54
N MET A 150 2.45 -7.93 -11.86
CA MET A 150 2.80 -7.36 -10.56
C MET A 150 3.04 -8.45 -9.50
N VAL A 151 2.22 -9.50 -9.49
CA VAL A 151 2.39 -10.67 -8.59
C VAL A 151 3.64 -11.47 -8.97
N HIS A 152 3.86 -11.69 -10.27
CA HIS A 152 5.08 -12.35 -10.78
C HIS A 152 6.36 -11.61 -10.37
N GLY A 153 6.30 -10.28 -10.20
CA GLY A 153 7.42 -9.48 -9.71
C GLY A 153 7.98 -9.92 -8.35
N ILE A 154 7.20 -10.62 -7.52
CA ILE A 154 7.69 -11.25 -6.28
C ILE A 154 8.71 -12.35 -6.61
N LEU A 155 8.43 -13.17 -7.61
CA LEU A 155 9.35 -14.21 -8.10
C LEU A 155 10.62 -13.59 -8.66
N GLU A 156 10.49 -12.53 -9.47
CA GLU A 156 11.63 -11.84 -10.06
C GLU A 156 12.57 -11.29 -8.97
N LEU A 157 12.02 -10.60 -7.96
CA LEU A 157 12.81 -10.09 -6.85
C LEU A 157 13.45 -11.19 -6.03
N PHE A 158 12.71 -12.26 -5.73
CA PHE A 158 13.25 -13.41 -4.99
C PHE A 158 14.42 -14.07 -5.74
N ARG A 159 14.32 -14.18 -7.07
CA ARG A 159 15.38 -14.74 -7.92
C ARG A 159 16.64 -13.87 -7.87
N GLU A 160 16.48 -12.55 -7.86
CA GLU A 160 17.59 -11.61 -7.86
C GLU A 160 18.22 -11.37 -6.48
N GLU A 161 17.42 -11.31 -5.43
CA GLU A 161 17.85 -11.02 -4.06
C GLU A 161 17.49 -12.18 -3.12
N HIS A 162 18.42 -13.12 -2.94
CA HIS A 162 18.22 -14.32 -2.10
C HIS A 162 19.24 -14.45 -0.96
N GLU A 163 20.46 -13.97 -1.14
CA GLU A 163 21.51 -14.14 -0.15
C GLU A 163 21.36 -13.19 1.05
N GLY A 164 21.14 -13.76 2.24
CA GLY A 164 21.02 -13.00 3.49
C GLY A 164 19.75 -12.16 3.60
N VAL A 165 18.82 -12.27 2.66
CA VAL A 165 17.52 -11.60 2.69
C VAL A 165 16.62 -12.30 3.72
N ARG A 166 15.93 -11.48 4.51
CA ARG A 166 14.95 -11.92 5.51
C ARG A 166 13.54 -11.47 5.15
N TRP A 167 13.43 -10.37 4.41
CA TRP A 167 12.17 -9.71 4.07
C TRP A 167 12.17 -9.27 2.62
N ILE A 168 11.14 -9.69 1.90
CA ILE A 168 10.80 -9.26 0.55
C ILE A 168 9.72 -8.20 0.68
N VAL A 169 9.96 -7.01 0.15
CA VAL A 169 9.04 -5.87 0.22
C VAL A 169 8.64 -5.49 -1.19
N MET A 170 7.35 -5.53 -1.48
CA MET A 170 6.77 -5.05 -2.73
C MET A 170 6.11 -3.71 -2.51
N GLY A 171 6.19 -2.82 -3.49
CA GLY A 171 5.46 -1.55 -3.52
C GLY A 171 5.34 -1.02 -4.94
N ASP A 172 4.61 0.08 -5.10
CA ASP A 172 4.43 0.77 -6.37
C ASP A 172 5.47 1.89 -6.54
N ASP A 173 5.52 2.49 -7.73
CA ASP A 173 6.43 3.58 -8.05
C ASP A 173 6.07 4.94 -7.42
N ASP A 174 4.94 5.02 -6.72
CA ASP A 174 4.50 6.14 -5.90
C ASP A 174 4.44 5.79 -4.39
N THR A 175 4.99 4.64 -4.00
CA THR A 175 5.11 4.22 -2.60
C THR A 175 6.35 4.82 -1.92
N ILE A 176 6.15 5.42 -0.74
CA ILE A 176 7.22 5.97 0.11
C ILE A 176 7.45 5.07 1.33
N PHE A 177 8.67 4.55 1.48
CA PHE A 177 9.07 3.75 2.63
C PHE A 177 9.91 4.53 3.64
N PHE A 178 9.48 4.58 4.90
CA PHE A 178 10.33 5.08 6.00
C PHE A 178 11.23 3.95 6.47
N VAL A 179 12.35 3.75 5.77
CA VAL A 179 13.16 2.53 5.89
C VAL A 179 13.73 2.27 7.29
N ASP A 180 13.97 3.30 8.11
CA ASP A 180 14.40 3.11 9.51
C ASP A 180 13.25 2.54 10.36
N ASN A 181 12.07 3.15 10.27
CA ASN A 181 10.86 2.64 10.94
C ASN A 181 10.53 1.22 10.47
N LEU A 182 10.74 0.94 9.19
CA LEU A 182 10.52 -0.39 8.64
C LEU A 182 11.47 -1.43 9.25
N VAL A 183 12.75 -1.09 9.41
CA VAL A 183 13.72 -1.95 10.09
C VAL A 183 13.30 -2.19 11.54
N ASP A 184 12.89 -1.15 12.25
CA ASP A 184 12.45 -1.25 13.66
C ASP A 184 11.22 -2.16 13.80
N VAL A 185 10.24 -2.06 12.90
CA VAL A 185 9.07 -2.95 12.86
C VAL A 185 9.50 -4.38 12.58
N LEU A 186 10.25 -4.61 11.49
CA LEU A 186 10.64 -5.96 11.06
C LEU A 186 11.63 -6.65 12.01
N SER A 187 12.35 -5.88 12.85
CA SER A 187 13.21 -6.43 13.90
C SER A 187 12.45 -7.16 15.01
N LYS A 188 11.14 -6.91 15.14
CA LYS A 188 10.28 -7.51 16.17
C LYS A 188 9.73 -8.87 15.77
N TYR A 189 9.82 -9.22 14.49
CA TYR A 189 9.28 -10.47 13.95
C TYR A 189 10.38 -11.52 13.75
N ASP A 190 10.04 -12.78 14.03
CA ASP A 190 10.90 -13.92 13.71
C ASP A 190 10.86 -14.18 12.20
N HIS A 191 11.86 -13.67 11.48
CA HIS A 191 11.95 -13.79 10.02
C HIS A 191 12.04 -15.23 9.49
N THR A 192 12.15 -16.24 10.36
CA THR A 192 12.15 -17.67 10.00
C THR A 192 10.75 -18.26 9.91
N LYS A 193 9.72 -17.52 10.34
CA LYS A 193 8.30 -17.92 10.25
C LYS A 193 7.63 -17.29 9.04
N TYR A 194 6.44 -17.78 8.71
CA TYR A 194 5.61 -17.20 7.67
C TYR A 194 4.93 -15.92 8.17
N PHE A 195 5.29 -14.81 7.55
CA PHE A 195 4.67 -13.51 7.79
C PHE A 195 4.31 -12.86 6.46
N TYR A 196 3.02 -12.58 6.29
CA TYR A 196 2.47 -11.70 5.25
C TYR A 196 2.04 -10.39 5.94
N ILE A 197 2.89 -9.37 5.90
CA ILE A 197 2.70 -8.13 6.64
C ILE A 197 2.25 -7.02 5.69
N GLY A 198 1.27 -6.25 6.14
CA GLY A 198 0.78 -5.04 5.50
C GLY A 198 -0.48 -4.58 6.22
N TYR A 199 -1.35 -3.83 5.54
CA TYR A 199 -2.60 -3.38 6.16
C TYR A 199 -3.73 -3.24 5.14
N PRO A 200 -5.00 -3.46 5.56
CA PRO A 200 -6.16 -3.14 4.73
C PRO A 200 -6.22 -1.64 4.41
N SER A 201 -6.99 -1.27 3.40
CA SER A 201 -7.19 0.13 3.03
C SER A 201 -7.91 0.89 4.14
N GLU A 202 -7.61 2.16 4.34
CA GLU A 202 -8.39 3.03 5.21
C GLU A 202 -9.79 3.32 4.64
N PHE A 203 -9.95 3.14 3.32
CA PHE A 203 -11.25 3.31 2.68
C PHE A 203 -12.06 2.01 2.77
N VAL A 204 -13.12 2.04 3.58
CA VAL A 204 -13.99 0.88 3.86
C VAL A 204 -14.54 0.23 2.58
N LEU A 205 -14.90 1.03 1.57
CA LEU A 205 -15.40 0.49 0.31
C LEU A 205 -14.34 -0.33 -0.43
N SER A 206 -13.06 0.07 -0.41
CA SER A 206 -11.98 -0.72 -0.99
C SER A 206 -11.93 -2.10 -0.33
N ASN A 207 -11.99 -2.16 0.99
CA ASN A 207 -11.98 -3.44 1.71
C ASN A 207 -13.24 -4.29 1.43
N TYR A 208 -14.40 -3.65 1.27
CA TYR A 208 -15.65 -4.32 0.90
C TYR A 208 -15.58 -4.99 -0.49
N TRP A 209 -14.99 -4.31 -1.47
CA TRP A 209 -14.87 -4.83 -2.84
C TRP A 209 -13.73 -5.84 -3.01
N TYR A 210 -12.65 -5.70 -2.23
CA TYR A 210 -11.48 -6.59 -2.29
C TYR A 210 -11.48 -7.58 -1.12
N SER A 211 -10.90 -7.20 0.01
CA SER A 211 -10.88 -8.02 1.22
C SER A 211 -10.46 -7.19 2.43
N PHE A 212 -11.04 -7.48 3.60
CA PHE A 212 -10.56 -6.96 4.90
C PHE A 212 -9.32 -7.70 5.41
N ASN A 213 -8.94 -8.82 4.79
CA ASN A 213 -7.79 -9.66 5.16
C ASN A 213 -6.66 -9.58 4.12
N GLN A 214 -6.53 -8.45 3.44
CA GLN A 214 -5.55 -8.21 2.39
C GLN A 214 -4.70 -6.98 2.72
N ALA A 215 -3.39 -7.08 2.46
CA ALA A 215 -2.54 -5.92 2.36
C ALA A 215 -2.68 -5.32 0.95
N PHE A 216 -2.78 -4.00 0.89
CA PHE A 216 -2.84 -3.30 -0.39
C PHE A 216 -1.46 -2.89 -0.87
N GLY A 217 -1.16 -3.16 -2.14
CA GLY A 217 0.17 -3.02 -2.74
C GLY A 217 0.70 -1.60 -2.73
N GLY A 218 -0.18 -0.61 -2.92
CA GLY A 218 0.17 0.81 -2.85
C GLY A 218 0.72 1.22 -1.48
N SER A 219 0.23 0.61 -0.39
CA SER A 219 0.77 0.80 0.96
C SER A 219 1.88 -0.18 1.33
N GLY A 220 2.31 -1.02 0.39
CA GLY A 220 3.40 -1.98 0.55
C GLY A 220 2.95 -3.35 1.08
N ILE A 221 3.50 -4.40 0.48
CA ILE A 221 3.33 -5.80 0.91
C ILE A 221 4.68 -6.36 1.34
N ILE A 222 4.74 -7.00 2.50
CA ILE A 222 5.98 -7.58 3.02
C ILE A 222 5.81 -9.06 3.27
N LEU A 223 6.74 -9.86 2.75
CA LEU A 223 6.80 -11.29 2.96
C LEU A 223 8.09 -11.63 3.69
N SER A 224 7.99 -12.42 4.75
CA SER A 224 9.16 -13.13 5.29
C SER A 224 9.77 -14.00 4.19
N TYR A 225 11.10 -14.11 4.16
CA TYR A 225 11.82 -14.92 3.18
C TYR A 225 11.29 -16.36 3.01
N PRO A 226 11.03 -17.16 4.07
CA PRO A 226 10.51 -18.52 3.90
C PRO A 226 9.09 -18.54 3.29
N LEU A 227 8.25 -17.55 3.56
CA LEU A 227 6.93 -17.43 2.92
C LEU A 227 7.06 -17.05 1.44
N ALA A 228 7.92 -16.08 1.12
CA ALA A 228 8.20 -15.72 -0.27
C ALA A 228 8.73 -16.93 -1.04
N LYS A 229 9.63 -17.72 -0.44
CA LYS A 229 10.15 -18.97 -1.02
C LYS A 229 9.03 -19.97 -1.33
N ALA A 230 8.09 -20.17 -0.41
CA ALA A 230 6.94 -21.05 -0.64
C ALA A 230 6.03 -20.52 -1.77
N LEU A 231 5.79 -19.21 -1.82
CA LEU A 231 4.98 -18.59 -2.86
C LEU A 231 5.61 -18.73 -4.25
N VAL A 232 6.92 -18.51 -4.38
CA VAL A 232 7.57 -18.61 -5.69
C VAL A 232 7.59 -20.05 -6.22
N GLN A 233 7.64 -21.05 -5.33
CA GLN A 233 7.54 -22.47 -5.70
C GLN A 233 6.16 -22.84 -6.26
N ASP A 234 5.13 -22.08 -5.89
CA ASP A 234 3.74 -22.29 -6.32
C ASP A 234 3.21 -21.21 -7.29
N MET A 235 4.10 -20.31 -7.74
CA MET A 235 3.72 -19.12 -8.52
C MET A 235 2.92 -19.46 -9.78
N ASP A 236 3.33 -20.50 -10.51
CA ASP A 236 2.62 -20.95 -11.71
C ASP A 236 1.16 -21.35 -11.42
N ARG A 237 0.92 -22.04 -10.31
CA ARG A 237 -0.43 -22.43 -9.90
C ARG A 237 -1.23 -21.20 -9.49
N CYS A 238 -0.64 -20.36 -8.63
CA CYS A 238 -1.19 -19.08 -8.18
C CYS A 238 -1.70 -18.24 -9.35
N LEU A 239 -0.84 -17.95 -10.34
CA LEU A 239 -1.20 -17.11 -11.48
C LEU A 239 -2.25 -17.78 -12.38
N LYS A 240 -2.22 -19.11 -12.56
CA LYS A 240 -3.23 -19.83 -13.34
C LYS A 240 -4.61 -19.79 -12.69
N THR A 241 -4.67 -19.92 -11.38
CA THR A 241 -5.94 -19.96 -10.64
C THR A 241 -6.56 -18.58 -10.50
N TYR A 242 -5.75 -17.55 -10.28
CA TYR A 242 -6.23 -16.24 -9.81
C TYR A 242 -5.97 -15.07 -10.76
N ALA A 243 -5.51 -15.32 -11.99
CA ALA A 243 -5.19 -14.30 -13.01
C ALA A 243 -6.31 -13.29 -13.34
N SER A 244 -7.56 -13.56 -12.96
CA SER A 244 -8.69 -12.64 -13.16
C SER A 244 -8.88 -11.61 -12.04
N LEU A 245 -8.14 -11.74 -10.92
CA LEU A 245 -8.23 -10.86 -9.76
C LEU A 245 -7.25 -9.68 -9.88
N SER A 246 -7.45 -8.63 -9.06
CA SER A 246 -6.44 -7.58 -8.89
C SER A 246 -5.16 -8.16 -8.27
N ALA A 247 -4.01 -7.52 -8.51
CA ALA A 247 -2.70 -8.02 -8.05
C ALA A 247 -2.65 -8.28 -6.54
N ASP A 248 -3.16 -7.36 -5.73
CA ASP A 248 -3.16 -7.47 -4.27
C ASP A 248 -4.06 -8.62 -3.77
N LEU A 249 -5.26 -8.75 -4.36
CA LEU A 249 -6.20 -9.83 -4.02
C LEU A 249 -5.68 -11.19 -4.48
N MET A 250 -5.06 -11.23 -5.66
CA MET A 250 -4.37 -12.40 -6.17
C MET A 250 -3.26 -12.84 -5.21
N THR A 251 -2.39 -11.92 -4.80
CA THR A 251 -1.32 -12.17 -3.82
C THR A 251 -1.89 -12.71 -2.51
N MET A 252 -2.94 -12.09 -1.97
CA MET A 252 -3.62 -12.56 -0.76
C MET A 252 -4.14 -13.99 -0.92
N ARG A 253 -4.77 -14.34 -2.05
CA ARG A 253 -5.32 -15.68 -2.29
C ARG A 253 -4.22 -16.73 -2.38
N CYS A 254 -3.13 -16.42 -3.08
CA CYS A 254 -2.00 -17.34 -3.20
C CYS A 254 -1.29 -17.59 -1.87
N LEU A 255 -1.20 -16.57 -1.00
CA LEU A 255 -0.66 -16.73 0.34
C LEU A 255 -1.59 -17.52 1.26
N ALA A 256 -2.90 -17.31 1.16
CA ALA A 256 -3.89 -18.09 1.90
C ALA A 256 -3.85 -19.58 1.52
N ASP A 257 -3.64 -19.89 0.24
CA ASP A 257 -3.44 -21.25 -0.27
C ASP A 257 -2.21 -21.96 0.33
N ILE A 258 -1.20 -21.20 0.77
CA ILE A 258 0.01 -21.68 1.45
C ILE A 258 -0.21 -21.76 2.97
N GLY A 259 -1.34 -21.27 3.48
CA GLY A 259 -1.67 -21.22 4.89
C GLY A 259 -1.14 -19.98 5.62
N ALA A 260 -0.87 -18.88 4.91
CA ALA A 260 -0.45 -17.62 5.50
C ALA A 260 -1.57 -16.57 5.42
N ASP A 261 -2.02 -16.11 6.57
CA ASP A 261 -2.97 -15.00 6.72
C ASP A 261 -2.26 -13.65 6.84
N LEU A 262 -3.01 -12.57 6.59
CA LEU A 262 -2.52 -11.21 6.82
C LEU A 262 -2.12 -11.04 8.29
N THR A 263 -0.92 -10.52 8.49
CA THR A 263 -0.42 -10.00 9.75
C THR A 263 -0.57 -8.47 9.70
N PRO A 264 -1.72 -7.92 10.15
CA PRO A 264 -1.99 -6.50 10.01
C PRO A 264 -1.03 -5.68 10.85
N GLN A 265 -0.27 -4.79 10.21
CA GLN A 265 0.66 -3.89 10.84
C GLN A 265 0.24 -2.45 10.60
N LYS A 266 -0.05 -1.71 11.68
CA LYS A 266 -0.40 -0.30 11.59
C LYS A 266 0.76 0.52 11.02
N GLY A 267 0.42 1.61 10.34
CA GLY A 267 1.35 2.53 9.71
C GLY A 267 1.56 2.28 8.22
N PHE A 268 0.96 1.24 7.64
CA PHE A 268 0.84 1.08 6.20
C PHE A 268 -0.41 1.85 5.76
N HIS A 269 -0.23 2.91 4.96
CA HIS A 269 -1.30 3.81 4.58
C HIS A 269 -1.58 3.78 3.08
N GLN A 270 -2.83 3.51 2.72
CA GLN A 270 -3.32 3.56 1.35
C GLN A 270 -4.32 4.70 1.18
N ILE A 271 -3.78 5.91 1.08
CA ILE A 271 -4.57 7.11 0.86
C ILE A 271 -4.82 7.28 -0.64
N ASP A 272 -5.90 6.67 -1.15
CA ASP A 272 -6.41 6.90 -2.50
C ASP A 272 -7.62 7.85 -2.45
N LEU A 273 -7.35 9.15 -2.26
CA LEU A 273 -8.40 10.17 -2.28
C LEU A 273 -8.74 10.55 -3.73
N ARG A 274 -9.95 10.24 -4.19
CA ARG A 274 -10.46 10.72 -5.48
C ARG A 274 -10.95 12.17 -5.36
N GLY A 275 -10.39 13.06 -6.18
CA GLY A 275 -10.66 14.51 -6.18
C GLY A 275 -9.39 15.27 -5.82
N ASP A 276 -9.11 16.36 -6.55
CA ASP A 276 -7.78 16.94 -6.70
C ASP A 276 -6.97 17.12 -5.41
N LEU A 277 -6.03 16.19 -5.23
CA LEU A 277 -4.68 16.41 -4.72
C LEU A 277 -3.77 15.58 -5.64
N SER A 278 -3.21 16.21 -6.67
CA SER A 278 -2.33 15.54 -7.63
C SER A 278 -1.31 14.64 -6.92
N VAL A 279 -1.39 13.35 -7.24
CA VAL A 279 -0.55 12.20 -6.86
C VAL A 279 -0.87 11.57 -5.49
N SER A 280 -1.54 10.40 -5.54
CA SER A 280 -1.70 9.47 -4.41
C SER A 280 -0.33 9.15 -3.81
N CYS A 281 0.00 9.84 -2.73
CA CYS A 281 1.26 9.68 -2.01
C CYS A 281 1.02 8.61 -0.94
N HIS A 282 1.56 7.41 -1.16
CA HIS A 282 1.37 6.30 -0.23
C HIS A 282 2.49 6.33 0.82
N LEU A 283 2.13 6.58 2.09
CA LEU A 283 3.08 6.79 3.18
C LEU A 283 3.18 5.51 4.03
N ILE A 284 4.34 4.85 4.03
CA ILE A 284 4.56 3.68 4.87
C ILE A 284 5.38 4.07 6.09
N LEU A 285 4.68 4.16 7.22
CA LEU A 285 5.14 4.27 8.60
C LEU A 285 5.48 5.68 9.06
N LYS A 286 4.45 6.42 9.46
CA LYS A 286 4.57 7.41 10.54
C LYS A 286 3.88 6.83 11.77
N ILE A 287 4.67 6.31 12.71
CA ILE A 287 4.20 5.88 14.03
C ILE A 287 4.20 7.10 14.96
#